data_AF-X1RNE9-F1
#
_entry.id   AF-X1RNE9-F1
#
_cell.length_a   1.000
_cell.length_b   1.000
_cell.length_c   1.000
_cell.angle_alpha   90.00
_cell.angle_beta   90.00
_cell.angle_gamma   90.00
#
_symmetry.space_group_name_H-M   'P 1'
#
loop_
_entity.id
_entity.type
_entity.pdbx_description
1 polymer ?
#
loop_
_entity_poly.entity_id
_entity_poly.type
_entity_poly.pdbx_seq_one_letter_code
_entity_poly.pdbx_strand_id
1 'polypeptide(L)' 'FNPDFYIDITDVWEVKLEALKAFYRAQPFLESWYTNVARHRAFQARALSGHSEIEYAEAFERTRPWVGAHLPLNEL' A
#
# COMPACT_ATOMS: atom_id res chain seq x y z
N PHE A 1 8.17 1.46 12.57
CA PHE A 1 7.53 1.82 11.31
C PHE A 1 6.50 2.90 11.58
N ASN A 2 6.82 4.13 11.22
CA ASN A 2 5.96 5.31 11.33
C ASN A 2 5.67 5.83 9.91
N PRO A 3 4.65 5.28 9.23
CA PRO A 3 4.41 5.58 7.81
C PRO A 3 4.07 7.05 7.59
N ASP A 4 4.79 7.68 6.68
CA ASP A 4 4.62 9.08 6.29
C ASP A 4 4.30 9.25 4.80
N PHE A 5 4.15 8.14 4.08
CA PHE A 5 3.84 8.11 2.67
C PHE A 5 2.99 6.88 2.34
N TYR A 6 1.86 7.10 1.65
CA TYR A 6 0.93 6.04 1.25
C TYR A 6 0.74 6.07 -0.26
N ILE A 7 0.63 4.89 -0.86
CA ILE A 7 0.34 4.71 -2.27
C ILE A 7 -0.93 3.87 -2.36
N ASP A 8 -1.95 4.37 -3.07
CA ASP A 8 -3.08 3.56 -3.49
C ASP A 8 -2.61 2.53 -4.53
N ILE A 9 -2.82 1.26 -4.21
CA ILE A 9 -2.45 0.14 -5.08
C ILE A 9 -3.67 -0.69 -5.50
N THR A 10 -4.88 -0.13 -5.37
CA THR A 10 -6.14 -0.82 -5.68
C THR A 10 -6.14 -1.40 -7.10
N ASP A 11 -5.71 -0.61 -8.08
CA ASP A 11 -5.69 -1.01 -9.50
C ASP A 11 -4.68 -2.12 -9.82
N VAL A 12 -3.67 -2.31 -8.98
CA VAL A 12 -2.59 -3.29 -9.18
C VAL A 12 -2.56 -4.39 -8.12
N TRP A 13 -3.60 -4.45 -7.27
CA TRP A 13 -3.66 -5.40 -6.16
C TRP A 13 -3.53 -6.86 -6.61
N GLU A 14 -4.21 -7.24 -7.68
CA GLU A 14 -4.16 -8.62 -8.21
C GLU A 14 -2.76 -9.02 -8.68
N VAL A 15 -1.98 -8.08 -9.25
CA VAL A 15 -0.60 -8.34 -9.65
C VAL A 15 0.27 -8.65 -8.43
N LYS A 16 0.07 -7.90 -7.35
CA LYS A 16 0.76 -8.15 -6.07
C LYS A 16 0.34 -9.48 -5.45
N LEU A 17 -0.95 -9.84 -5.54
CA LEU A 17 -1.47 -11.10 -5.02
C LEU A 17 -0.85 -12.31 -5.74
N GLU A 18 -0.77 -12.27 -7.07
CA GLU A 18 -0.11 -13.31 -7.87
C GLU A 18 1.39 -13.41 -7.54
N ALA A 19 2.07 -12.29 -7.32
CA ALA A 19 3.46 -12.30 -6.89
C ALA A 19 3.65 -12.98 -5.51
N LEU A 20 2.70 -12.80 -4.58
CA LEU A 20 2.73 -13.46 -3.27
C LEU A 20 2.53 -14.98 -3.39
N LYS A 21 1.70 -15.45 -4.33
CA LYS A 21 1.46 -16.88 -4.58
C LYS A 21 2.72 -17.64 -4.99
N ALA A 22 3.72 -16.97 -5.58
CA ALA A 22 5.02 -17.57 -5.88
C ALA A 22 5.72 -18.14 -4.63
N PHE A 23 5.40 -17.62 -3.43
CA PHE A 23 5.96 -18.07 -2.16
C PHE A 23 5.08 -19.11 -1.43
N TYR A 24 3.93 -19.46 -1.98
CA TYR A 24 2.90 -20.24 -1.28
C TYR A 24 3.40 -21.56 -0.69
N ARG A 25 4.29 -22.28 -1.40
CA ARG A 25 4.84 -23.57 -0.95
C ARG A 25 5.58 -23.49 0.38
N ALA A 26 6.31 -22.40 0.62
CA ALA A 26 7.09 -22.20 1.83
C ALA A 26 6.34 -21.35 2.86
N GLN A 27 5.50 -20.42 2.39
CA GLN A 27 4.90 -19.38 3.22
C GLN A 27 3.44 -19.10 2.83
N PRO A 28 2.53 -20.07 3.04
CA PRO A 28 1.13 -19.99 2.57
C PRO A 28 0.31 -18.90 3.27
N PHE A 29 0.75 -18.44 4.45
CA PHE A 29 0.06 -17.41 5.22
C PHE A 29 0.29 -15.98 4.71
N LEU A 30 1.28 -15.77 3.82
CA LEU A 30 1.64 -14.42 3.36
C LEU A 30 0.53 -13.74 2.60
N GLU A 31 -0.23 -14.49 1.79
CA GLU A 31 -1.34 -13.95 1.01
C GLU A 31 -2.38 -13.28 1.92
N SER A 32 -2.91 -14.02 2.88
CA SER A 32 -3.92 -13.49 3.81
C SER A 32 -3.35 -12.40 4.73
N TRP A 33 -2.11 -12.57 5.18
CA TRP A 33 -1.42 -11.57 6.01
C TRP A 33 -1.26 -10.24 5.27
N TYR A 34 -0.70 -10.24 4.07
CA TYR A 34 -0.46 -9.01 3.31
C TYR A 34 -1.74 -8.42 2.73
N THR A 35 -2.78 -9.23 2.50
CA THR A 35 -4.14 -8.71 2.21
C THR A 35 -4.66 -7.87 3.36
N ASN A 36 -4.56 -8.37 4.60
CA ASN A 36 -4.99 -7.63 5.78
C ASN A 36 -4.15 -6.36 6.01
N VAL A 37 -2.83 -6.45 5.81
CA VAL A 37 -1.95 -5.28 5.90
C VAL A 37 -2.34 -4.22 4.88
N ALA A 38 -2.55 -4.59 3.61
CA ALA A 38 -2.91 -3.64 2.55
C ALA A 38 -4.26 -2.95 2.83
N ARG A 39 -5.26 -3.68 3.32
CA ARG A 39 -6.56 -3.12 3.75
C ARG A 39 -6.42 -2.20 4.96
N HIS A 40 -5.55 -2.54 5.91
CA HIS A 40 -5.30 -1.69 7.07
C HIS A 40 -4.64 -0.37 6.68
N ARG A 41 -3.71 -0.39 5.71
CA ARG A 41 -3.12 0.83 5.15
C ARG A 41 -4.13 1.63 4.34
N ALA A 42 -5.01 0.97 3.60
CA ALA A 42 -6.09 1.63 2.89
C ALA A 42 -7.03 2.38 3.84
N PHE A 43 -7.40 1.77 4.97
CA PHE A 43 -8.18 2.45 6.02
C PHE A 43 -7.48 3.72 6.52
N GLN A 44 -6.17 3.66 6.76
CA GLN A 44 -5.38 4.83 7.17
C GLN A 44 -5.33 5.90 6.07
N ALA A 45 -5.08 5.49 4.83
CA ALA A 45 -5.04 6.40 3.68
C ALA A 45 -6.38 7.10 3.44
N ARG A 46 -7.50 6.37 3.51
CA ARG A 46 -8.87 6.91 3.45
C ARG A 46 -9.10 7.97 4.52
N ALA A 47 -8.72 7.68 5.77
CA ALA A 47 -8.88 8.60 6.88
C ALA A 47 -8.05 9.90 6.73
N LEU A 48 -6.88 9.80 6.09
CA LEU A 48 -5.97 10.94 5.87
C LEU A 48 -6.31 11.76 4.62
N SER A 49 -6.89 11.15 3.60
CA SER A 49 -7.08 11.77 2.28
C SER A 49 -8.55 12.10 1.95
N GLY A 50 -9.53 11.43 2.56
CA GLY A 50 -10.95 11.55 2.21
C GLY A 50 -11.39 10.68 1.02
N HIS A 51 -10.46 10.02 0.33
CA HIS A 51 -10.72 9.15 -0.81
C HIS A 51 -11.19 7.76 -0.37
N SER A 52 -12.51 7.60 -0.22
CA SER A 52 -13.14 6.37 0.26
C SER A 52 -12.94 5.15 -0.67
N GLU A 53 -12.64 5.38 -1.93
CA GLU A 53 -12.44 4.36 -2.97
C GLU A 53 -11.18 3.52 -2.77
N ILE A 54 -10.17 4.00 -2.04
CA ILE A 54 -8.89 3.31 -1.85
C ILE A 54 -9.11 1.98 -1.11
N GLU A 55 -9.08 0.83 -1.78
CA GLU A 55 -9.33 -0.49 -1.15
C GLU A 55 -8.07 -1.14 -0.59
N TYR A 56 -6.94 -0.90 -1.25
CA TYR A 56 -5.64 -1.44 -0.89
C TYR A 56 -4.59 -0.34 -0.97
N ALA A 57 -3.75 -0.24 0.06
CA ALA A 57 -2.64 0.71 0.03
C ALA A 57 -1.34 0.04 0.51
N GLU A 58 -0.24 0.60 0.04
CA GLU A 58 1.08 0.38 0.64
C GLU A 58 1.50 1.63 1.40
N ALA A 59 2.21 1.41 2.50
CA ALA A 59 2.71 2.48 3.33
C ALA A 59 4.23 2.38 3.43
N PHE A 60 4.88 3.54 3.42
CA PHE A 60 6.33 3.68 3.46
C PHE A 60 6.71 4.71 4.53
N GLU A 61 7.94 4.58 5.03
CA GLU A 61 8.57 5.51 5.95
C GLU A 61 9.84 6.03 5.27
N ARG A 62 9.85 7.32 4.92
CA ARG A 62 10.99 7.94 4.26
C ARG A 62 12.08 8.24 5.29
N THR A 63 13.27 7.73 5.05
CA THR A 63 14.46 8.01 5.90
C THR A 63 15.22 9.27 5.47
N ARG A 64 14.89 9.80 4.28
CA ARG A 64 15.43 11.05 3.75
C ARG A 64 14.32 11.83 3.04
N PRO A 65 14.41 13.17 2.99
CA PRO A 65 13.46 13.99 2.25
C PRO A 65 13.43 13.63 0.77
N TRP A 66 12.26 13.83 0.16
CA TRP A 66 12.12 13.68 -1.29
C TRP A 66 12.67 14.91 -2.02
N VAL A 67 13.37 14.68 -3.14
CA VAL A 67 13.89 15.72 -4.03
C VAL A 67 13.71 15.22 -5.47
N GLY A 68 12.98 15.95 -6.31
CA GLY A 68 12.81 15.58 -7.71
C GLY A 68 11.92 16.53 -8.51
N ALA A 69 11.68 16.18 -9.77
CA ALA A 69 10.80 16.93 -10.68
C ALA A 69 9.33 16.46 -10.61
N HIS A 70 9.04 15.30 -9.98
CA HIS A 70 7.69 14.74 -9.85
C HIS A 70 7.52 13.87 -8.59
N LEU A 71 6.31 13.98 -8.01
CA LEU A 71 5.74 13.45 -6.75
C LEU A 71 6.21 14.13 -5.45
N PRO A 72 5.33 14.45 -4.48
CA PRO A 72 4.09 13.74 -4.18
C PRO A 72 2.86 14.66 -4.31
N LEU A 73 1.94 14.35 -5.23
CA LEU A 73 0.74 15.17 -5.42
C LEU A 73 -0.45 14.60 -4.65
N ASN A 74 -1.00 15.46 -3.79
CA ASN A 74 -2.40 15.49 -3.39
C ASN A 74 -3.11 16.45 -4.36
N GLU A 75 -3.83 15.95 -5.37
CA GLU A 75 -4.90 16.76 -5.98
C GLU A 75 -6.18 16.38 -5.23
N LEU A 76 -6.63 17.27 -4.32
CA LEU A 76 -7.87 17.13 -3.54
C LEU A 76 -9.10 17.19 -4.46
#